data_AF-A0A7J3G5R8-F1
#
_entry.id   AF-A0A7J3G5R8-F1
#
_cell.length_a   1.000
_cell.length_b   1.000
_cell.length_c   1.000
_cell.angle_alpha   90.00
_cell.angle_beta   90.00
_cell.angle_gamma   90.00
#
_symmetry.space_group_name_H-M   'P 1'
#
loop_
_entity.id
_entity.type
_entity.pdbx_description
1 polymer ?
#
loop_
_entity_poly.entity_id
_entity_poly.type
_entity_poly.pdbx_seq_one_letter_code
_entity_poly.pdbx_strand_id
1 'polypeptide(L)'
;MHWTSQNEAPMMRNGLLALPLALLLGLLALGSASAVEAGAALSDIGQKTFAAAIAFAAAVASSGFGLARAGSAGLAATAERPEVRTTAIIISAFAEALGIYGIVVAFFILGAG
;
A
#
# COMPACT_ATOMS: atom_id res chain seq x y z
N MET A 1 46.03 -4.85 -28.32
CA MET A 1 45.15 -6.02 -28.19
C MET A 1 44.53 -5.98 -26.81
N HIS A 2 43.19 -6.03 -26.76
CA HIS A 2 42.34 -6.48 -25.64
C HIS A 2 42.49 -5.71 -24.30
N TRP A 3 41.50 -5.22 -23.57
CA TRP A 3 40.08 -5.52 -23.44
C TRP A 3 39.38 -4.22 -23.04
N THR A 4 38.57 -3.67 -23.94
CA THR A 4 37.41 -2.89 -23.55
C THR A 4 36.36 -3.92 -23.13
N SER A 5 36.32 -4.25 -21.84
CA SER A 5 35.25 -5.06 -21.26
C SER A 5 33.95 -4.25 -21.29
N GLN A 6 33.24 -4.42 -22.40
CA GLN A 6 31.82 -4.19 -22.58
C GLN A 6 31.04 -4.86 -21.44
N ASN A 7 30.67 -4.12 -20.40
CA ASN A 7 29.75 -4.58 -19.35
C ASN A 7 29.32 -3.33 -18.53
N GLU A 8 28.07 -2.85 -18.46
CA GLU A 8 26.78 -3.40 -18.83
C GLU A 8 25.84 -2.25 -19.20
N ALA A 9 25.01 -2.49 -20.22
CA ALA A 9 23.98 -1.58 -20.69
C ALA A 9 22.76 -1.56 -19.72
N PRO A 10 21.78 -0.69 -19.98
CA PRO A 10 21.22 0.27 -19.03
C PRO A 10 20.34 -0.37 -17.94
N MET A 11 20.74 -0.16 -16.69
CA MET A 11 20.09 -0.62 -15.46
C MET A 11 18.71 0.02 -15.16
N MET A 12 18.04 0.61 -16.15
CA MET A 12 16.79 1.38 -15.96
C MET A 12 15.50 0.64 -16.35
N ARG A 13 15.57 -0.56 -16.95
CA ARG A 13 14.36 -1.38 -17.24
C ARG A 13 13.99 -2.34 -16.11
N ASN A 14 14.96 -2.82 -15.33
CA ASN A 14 14.74 -3.83 -14.29
C ASN A 14 14.39 -3.23 -12.91
N GLY A 15 14.63 -1.92 -12.70
CA GLY A 15 14.33 -1.25 -11.42
C GLY A 15 12.84 -1.00 -11.18
N LEU A 16 12.04 -0.81 -12.24
CA LEU A 16 10.60 -0.55 -12.13
C LEU A 16 9.82 -1.75 -11.56
N LEU A 17 10.31 -2.96 -11.82
CA LEU A 17 9.73 -4.22 -11.33
C LEU A 17 10.32 -4.66 -10.00
N ALA A 18 11.46 -4.10 -9.58
CA ALA A 18 12.16 -4.51 -8.35
C ALA A 18 11.38 -4.17 -7.08
N LEU A 19 10.76 -2.99 -7.02
CA LEU A 19 9.95 -2.56 -5.87
C LEU A 19 8.67 -3.41 -5.66
N PRO A 20 7.80 -3.60 -6.67
CA PRO A 20 6.61 -4.43 -6.50
C PRO A 20 6.96 -5.91 -6.29
N LEU A 21 8.04 -6.42 -6.91
CA LEU A 21 8.50 -7.78 -6.70
C LEU A 21 9.09 -7.98 -5.29
N ALA A 22 9.86 -7.03 -4.77
CA ALA A 22 10.37 -7.07 -3.40
C ALA A 22 9.25 -6.99 -2.36
N LEU A 23 8.23 -6.16 -2.62
CA LEU A 23 7.03 -6.08 -1.78
C LEU A 23 6.24 -7.39 -1.80
N LEU A 24 6.04 -7.99 -2.98
CA LEU A 24 5.37 -9.28 -3.14
C LEU A 24 6.15 -10.41 -2.47
N LEU A 25 7.47 -10.45 -2.62
CA LEU A 25 8.35 -11.45 -2.01
C LEU A 25 8.38 -11.31 -0.48
N GLY A 26 8.44 -10.07 0.03
CA GLY A 26 8.32 -9.78 1.45
C GLY A 26 6.96 -10.20 2.02
N LEU A 27 5.88 -10.01 1.26
CA LEU A 27 4.53 -10.44 1.65
C LEU A 27 4.37 -11.97 1.58
N LEU A 28 5.02 -12.64 0.63
CA LEU A 28 5.04 -14.11 0.53
C LEU A 28 5.86 -14.75 1.65
N ALA A 29 6.98 -14.12 2.05
CA ALA A 29 7.81 -14.56 3.18
C ALA A 29 7.10 -14.44 4.53
N LEU A 30 6.07 -13.59 4.63
CA LEU A 30 5.18 -13.52 5.79
C LEU A 30 4.33 -14.81 5.94
N GLY A 31 4.14 -15.58 4.86
CA GLY A 31 3.41 -16.85 4.87
C GLY A 31 4.19 -18.04 5.42
N SER A 32 5.51 -17.91 5.65
CA SER A 32 6.36 -18.93 6.26
C SER A 32 6.84 -18.55 7.66
N ALA A 33 6.18 -17.61 8.33
CA ALA A 33 6.46 -17.32 9.73
C ALA A 33 6.08 -18.53 10.60
N SER A 34 7.05 -19.42 10.84
CA SER A 34 7.14 -20.07 12.14
C SER A 34 6.93 -19.00 13.20
N ALA A 35 5.99 -19.24 14.12
CA ALA A 35 5.60 -18.36 15.21
C ALA A 35 6.75 -17.44 15.65
N VAL A 36 6.66 -16.14 15.31
CA VAL A 36 7.55 -15.14 15.88
C VAL A 36 7.24 -15.12 17.37
N GLU A 37 8.14 -15.69 18.14
CA GLU A 37 8.15 -15.67 19.60
C GLU A 37 8.45 -14.24 20.07
N ALA A 38 7.44 -13.36 19.97
CA ALA A 38 7.34 -12.16 20.78
C ALA A 38 6.47 -12.48 22.01
N GLY A 39 6.79 -13.60 22.67
CA GLY A 39 6.26 -13.95 23.98
C GLY A 39 6.95 -13.09 25.05
N ALA A 40 6.54 -11.83 25.18
CA ALA A 40 6.84 -11.04 26.37
C ALA A 40 5.69 -10.05 26.65
N ALA A 41 4.68 -10.58 27.37
CA ALA A 41 3.76 -9.82 28.21
C ALA A 41 3.02 -8.63 27.56
N LEU A 42 2.23 -8.90 26.53
CA LEU A 42 1.19 -7.97 26.09
C LEU A 42 -0.17 -8.63 26.34
N SER A 43 -0.99 -7.97 27.14
CA SER A 43 -2.38 -8.34 27.44
C SER A 43 -3.17 -8.67 26.16
N ASP A 44 -4.32 -9.34 26.26
CA ASP A 44 -5.25 -9.58 25.13
C ASP A 44 -5.47 -8.31 24.28
N ILE A 45 -5.49 -7.15 24.94
CA ILE A 45 -5.56 -5.82 24.35
C ILE A 45 -4.35 -5.52 23.45
N GLY A 46 -3.14 -5.87 23.88
CA GLY A 46 -1.89 -5.64 23.13
C GLY A 46 -1.82 -6.43 21.82
N GLN A 47 -2.29 -7.68 21.81
CA GLN A 47 -2.34 -8.48 20.56
C GLN A 47 -3.38 -7.94 19.58
N LYS A 48 -4.59 -7.62 20.06
CA LYS A 48 -5.68 -7.07 19.24
C LYS A 48 -5.32 -5.70 18.64
N THR A 49 -4.71 -4.83 19.43
CA THR A 49 -4.28 -3.50 18.97
C THR A 49 -3.17 -3.57 17.93
N PHE A 50 -2.20 -4.48 18.08
CA PHE A 50 -1.15 -4.67 17.07
C PHE A 50 -1.73 -5.19 15.74
N ALA A 51 -2.61 -6.19 15.79
CA ALA A 51 -3.27 -6.71 14.59
C ALA A 51 -4.14 -5.64 13.89
N ALA A 52 -4.92 -4.88 14.66
CA ALA A 52 -5.75 -3.80 14.16
C ALA A 52 -4.91 -2.68 13.49
N ALA A 53 -3.76 -2.33 14.08
CA ALA A 53 -2.86 -1.31 13.55
C ALA A 53 -2.28 -1.71 12.18
N ILE A 54 -1.84 -2.96 12.01
CA ILE A 54 -1.30 -3.46 10.74
C ILE A 54 -2.39 -3.50 9.65
N ALA A 55 -3.59 -3.97 9.99
CA ALA A 55 -4.72 -4.00 9.07
C ALA A 55 -5.08 -2.60 8.56
N PHE A 56 -5.16 -1.62 9.46
CA PHE A 56 -5.44 -0.23 9.11
C PHE A 56 -4.31 0.39 8.27
N ALA A 57 -3.05 0.18 8.66
CA ALA A 57 -1.89 0.74 7.95
C ALA A 57 -1.82 0.24 6.50
N ALA A 58 -2.05 -1.05 6.25
CA ALA A 58 -2.05 -1.62 4.90
C ALA A 58 -3.18 -1.05 4.02
N ALA A 59 -4.37 -0.86 4.60
CA ALA A 59 -5.51 -0.27 3.91
C ALA A 59 -5.25 1.20 3.53
N VAL A 60 -4.75 2.02 4.46
CA VAL A 60 -4.46 3.44 4.21
C VAL A 60 -3.31 3.61 3.22
N ALA A 61 -2.27 2.77 3.27
CA ALA A 61 -1.19 2.81 2.29
C ALA A 61 -1.70 2.57 0.86
N SER A 62 -2.61 1.61 0.70
CA SER A 62 -3.24 1.28 -0.59
C SER A 62 -4.19 2.40 -1.07
N SER A 63 -5.00 2.94 -0.14
CA SER A 63 -5.90 4.07 -0.38
C SER A 63 -5.14 5.31 -0.86
N GLY A 64 -4.06 5.67 -0.15
CA GLY A 64 -3.24 6.84 -0.47
C GLY A 64 -2.59 6.76 -1.85
N PHE A 65 -2.18 5.56 -2.28
CA PHE A 65 -1.66 5.35 -3.64
C PHE A 65 -2.74 5.59 -4.71
N GLY A 66 -3.96 5.07 -4.48
CA GLY A 66 -5.10 5.31 -5.36
C GLY A 66 -5.46 6.80 -5.43
N LEU A 67 -5.53 7.46 -4.27
CA LEU A 67 -5.84 8.88 -4.17
C LEU A 67 -4.80 9.75 -4.87
N ALA A 68 -3.50 9.48 -4.71
CA ALA A 68 -2.44 10.25 -5.35
C ALA A 68 -2.54 10.23 -6.89
N ARG A 69 -2.88 9.06 -7.46
CA ARG A 69 -3.05 8.90 -8.91
C ARG A 69 -4.36 9.48 -9.41
N ALA A 70 -5.48 9.16 -8.77
CA ALA A 70 -6.80 9.66 -9.16
C ALA A 70 -6.89 11.19 -9.01
N GLY A 71 -6.33 11.72 -7.91
CA GLY A 71 -6.33 13.15 -7.62
C GLY A 71 -5.50 13.95 -8.62
N SER A 72 -4.26 13.52 -8.91
CA SER A 72 -3.41 14.21 -9.89
C SER A 72 -4.00 14.20 -11.30
N ALA A 73 -4.53 13.05 -11.75
CA ALA A 73 -5.22 12.95 -13.04
C ALA A 73 -6.50 13.79 -13.07
N GLY A 74 -7.27 13.80 -11.98
CA GLY A 74 -8.50 14.58 -11.85
C GLY A 74 -8.26 16.09 -11.90
N LEU A 75 -7.19 16.57 -11.24
CA LEU A 75 -6.80 17.98 -11.29
C LEU A 75 -6.36 18.40 -12.70
N ALA A 76 -5.55 17.57 -13.37
CA ALA A 76 -5.12 17.82 -14.75
C ALA A 76 -6.32 17.88 -15.71
N ALA A 77 -7.24 16.91 -15.62
CA ALA A 77 -8.44 16.88 -16.46
C ALA A 77 -9.38 18.08 -16.19
N THR A 78 -9.53 18.47 -14.93
CA THR A 78 -10.35 19.63 -14.54
C THR A 78 -9.78 20.95 -15.06
N ALA A 79 -8.45 21.05 -15.21
CA ALA A 79 -7.79 22.25 -15.74
C ALA A 79 -8.13 22.50 -17.22
N GLU A 80 -8.30 21.43 -18.01
CA GLU A 80 -8.70 21.54 -19.42
C GLU A 80 -10.23 21.55 -19.60
N ARG A 81 -10.95 20.78 -18.79
CA ARG A 81 -12.41 20.60 -18.88
C ARG A 81 -13.06 20.75 -17.50
N PRO A 82 -13.49 21.96 -17.11
CA PRO A 82 -14.07 22.18 -15.79
C PRO A 82 -15.36 21.38 -15.56
N GLU A 83 -16.04 20.95 -16.62
CA GLU A 83 -17.28 20.15 -16.54
C GLU A 83 -17.04 18.77 -15.91
N VAL A 84 -15.81 18.22 -15.95
CA VAL A 84 -15.50 16.90 -15.36
C VAL A 84 -15.08 16.96 -13.89
N ARG A 85 -15.03 18.15 -13.28
CA ARG A 85 -14.59 18.37 -11.89
C ARG A 85 -15.31 17.47 -10.89
N THR A 86 -16.64 17.40 -10.98
CA THR A 86 -17.45 16.60 -10.06
C THR A 86 -17.12 15.12 -10.19
N THR A 87 -16.98 14.62 -11.42
CA THR A 87 -16.59 13.24 -11.67
C THR A 87 -15.19 12.95 -11.13
N ALA A 88 -14.22 13.86 -11.31
CA ALA A 88 -12.87 13.72 -10.76
C ALA A 88 -12.85 13.60 -9.22
N ILE A 89 -13.70 14.37 -8.53
CA ILE A 89 -13.87 14.29 -7.07
C ILE A 89 -14.49 12.93 -6.70
N ILE A 90 -15.52 12.46 -7.41
CA ILE A 90 -16.17 11.17 -7.15
C ILE A 90 -15.18 10.01 -7.31
N ILE A 91 -14.36 10.00 -8.37
CA ILE A 91 -13.34 8.96 -8.58
C ILE A 91 -12.29 8.98 -7.47
N SER A 92 -11.88 10.15 -7.02
CA SER A 92 -10.94 10.28 -5.89
C SER A 92 -11.54 9.77 -4.58
N ALA A 93 -12.84 9.99 -4.35
CA ALA A 93 -13.55 9.49 -3.16
C ALA A 93 -13.69 7.96 -3.14
N PHE A 94 -13.77 7.29 -4.29
CA PHE A 94 -13.75 5.82 -4.35
C PHE A 94 -12.42 5.22 -3.86
N ALA A 95 -11.30 5.91 -4.07
CA ALA A 95 -10.02 5.47 -3.51
C ALA A 95 -10.03 5.55 -1.97
N GLU A 96 -10.57 6.64 -1.41
CA GLU A 96 -10.69 6.85 0.04
C GLU A 96 -11.56 5.82 0.75
N ALA A 97 -12.55 5.25 0.07
CA ALA A 97 -13.40 4.21 0.64
C ALA A 97 -12.58 3.02 1.17
N LEU A 98 -11.45 2.68 0.55
CA LEU A 98 -10.54 1.63 1.02
C LEU A 98 -9.96 1.95 2.40
N GLY A 99 -9.56 3.19 2.66
CA GLY A 99 -9.09 3.64 3.97
C GLY A 99 -10.18 3.57 5.04
N ILE A 100 -11.42 3.95 4.68
CA ILE A 100 -12.59 3.86 5.56
C ILE A 100 -12.89 2.40 5.92
N TYR A 101 -12.87 1.49 4.95
CA TYR A 101 -13.04 0.06 5.24
C TYR A 101 -11.90 -0.49 6.11
N GLY A 102 -10.68 0.01 5.95
CA GLY A 102 -9.54 -0.33 6.81
C GLY A 102 -9.79 -0.04 8.29
N ILE A 103 -10.33 1.15 8.62
CA ILE A 103 -10.65 1.49 10.01
C ILE A 103 -11.85 0.67 10.54
N VAL A 104 -12.83 0.34 9.68
CA VAL A 104 -13.95 -0.54 10.05
C VAL A 104 -13.44 -1.93 10.43
N VAL A 105 -12.51 -2.50 9.66
CA VAL A 105 -11.90 -3.80 9.97
C VAL A 105 -11.09 -3.72 11.28
N ALA A 106 -10.34 -2.64 11.51
CA ALA A 106 -9.63 -2.44 12.77
C ALA A 106 -10.57 -2.42 13.98
N PHE A 107 -11.75 -1.79 13.86
CA PHE A 107 -12.78 -1.84 14.89
C PHE A 107 -13.36 -3.24 15.09
N PHE A 108 -13.56 -4.01 14.03
CA PHE A 108 -13.98 -5.41 14.18
C PHE A 108 -12.93 -6.27 14.90
N ILE A 109 -11.64 -6.07 14.63
CA ILE A 109 -10.57 -6.78 15.33
C ILE A 109 -10.56 -6.44 16.82
N LEU A 110 -10.75 -5.16 17.16
CA LEU A 110 -10.72 -4.70 18.55
C LEU A 110 -11.99 -5.05 19.33
N GLY A 111 -13.14 -5.01 18.65
CA GLY A 111 -14.46 -5.31 19.21
C GLY A 111 -14.84 -6.79 19.22
N ALA A 112 -14.03 -7.67 18.60
CA ALA A 112 -14.16 -9.11 18.73
C ALA A 112 -13.78 -9.52 20.17
N GLY A 113 -14.78 -9.53 21.05
CA GLY A 113 -14.72 -9.99 22.43
C GLY A 113 -15.56 -11.23 22.62
#